data_AF-A0A7J5EQ39-F1
#
_entry.id   AF-A0A7J5EQ39-F1
#
_cell.length_a   1.000
_cell.length_b   1.000
_cell.length_c   1.000
_cell.angle_alpha   90.00
_cell.angle_beta   90.00
_cell.angle_gamma   90.00
#
_symmetry.space_group_name_H-M   'P 1'
#
loop_
_entity.id
_entity.type
_entity.pdbx_description
1 polymer ?
#
loop_
_entity_poly.entity_id
_entity_poly.type
_entity_poly.pdbx_seq_one_letter_code
_entity_poly.pdbx_strand_id
1 'polypeptide(L)'
;MKITVLSRTLVVALAIISATVLSAQNSQITVQEIRIERAVQPGDFISLTPPNATITPYTMVWPPEPPATSGLALMATGTGPYQLIWGVPTGMSFEIVSSTNGNLRRVGPLNEGGITGTPGAWSNDFQGSRTNPSQTASGNYSLIAGGRNNTASGDYSLVLGGMGNTASGAKASVVGGENNTASGTGSAVLGGLSNSSGGQNSGIGGGQGNSVTSTGTNSFVGGGQNNTISGGNSFIGGGASNLASGMYTVIGGGANNKATDTAAVVGGGSNNTASGKRSAIGGGNNNSVSGEYSFIGAGDGNSVSGVASAIGGGDDNEISGDYAVIGGGRDNNNGQDYGVIGGGEDNVMSTGTHSSITGGNNNNITGSYSFIGGGQNNTIGSDYAAIPGGQAMTLASGADGSFGFNGKNSAMSVSAAASFVIANADLWLANNDGTQRQLRFYESYGSTGSFPGVANYVALQAPSSMSANNTYTLPSSIGKTGQVLSIASGATSSSATLEWTTVVNSVVNTVNVTADDQAITAAQLDGITFLRLSSNNGPANRTVTLANGAYDGLRLIIRCVATGTNGVEIVNGGNMAMNANVQLQNQDTITLLWDSTQSVWIELFRSDN
;
A
#
# COMPACT_ATOMS: atom_id res chain seq x y z
N MET A 1 12.39 61.29 46.46
CA MET A 1 13.42 60.22 46.47
C MET A 1 14.47 60.60 45.44
N LYS A 2 15.73 60.78 45.84
CA LYS A 2 16.85 61.08 44.94
C LYS A 2 17.33 59.74 44.37
N ILE A 3 16.94 59.41 43.14
CA ILE A 3 17.45 58.22 42.46
C ILE A 3 18.65 58.66 41.61
N THR A 4 19.83 58.56 42.20
CA THR A 4 21.10 58.60 41.47
C THR A 4 21.38 57.20 40.95
N VAL A 5 21.34 57.00 39.64
CA VAL A 5 21.65 55.72 38.98
C VAL A 5 23.15 55.61 38.81
N LEU A 6 23.79 54.76 39.62
CA LEU A 6 25.13 54.26 39.36
C LEU A 6 25.02 52.93 38.58
N SER A 7 25.37 53.03 37.30
CA SER A 7 25.67 51.96 36.36
C SER A 7 24.66 50.82 36.11
N ARG A 8 24.20 50.83 34.85
CA ARG A 8 23.75 49.74 33.97
C ARG A 8 22.44 49.00 34.31
N THR A 9 21.48 49.27 33.41
CA THR A 9 20.22 48.57 33.15
C THR A 9 19.04 48.94 34.06
N LEU A 10 18.57 50.18 33.91
CA LEU A 10 17.19 50.55 34.24
C LEU A 10 16.42 50.65 32.92
N VAL A 11 15.65 49.61 32.60
CA VAL A 11 14.58 49.72 31.59
C VAL A 11 13.48 50.52 32.25
N VAL A 12 13.51 51.84 32.03
CA VAL A 12 12.35 52.70 32.20
C VAL A 12 11.31 52.21 31.20
N ALA A 13 10.29 51.50 31.66
CA ALA A 13 9.12 51.18 30.86
C ALA A 13 8.28 52.44 30.67
N LEU A 14 8.79 53.38 29.88
CA LEU A 14 8.05 54.47 29.27
C LEU A 14 8.19 54.31 27.74
N ALA A 15 7.71 53.17 27.23
CA ALA A 15 7.55 52.92 25.81
C ALA A 15 6.53 51.78 25.60
N ILE A 16 5.24 52.11 25.67
CA ILE A 16 4.19 51.33 25.00
C ILE A 16 3.31 52.32 24.23
N ILE A 17 3.82 52.73 23.07
CA ILE A 17 2.98 52.96 21.90
C ILE A 17 3.51 51.94 20.89
N SER A 18 2.97 50.72 20.92
CA SER A 18 3.28 49.74 19.87
C SER A 18 2.58 50.19 18.59
N ALA A 19 3.37 50.45 17.57
CA ALA A 19 2.93 50.72 16.22
C ALA A 19 2.03 49.59 15.69
N THR A 20 0.74 49.86 15.51
CA THR A 20 -0.13 49.50 14.38
C THR A 20 -1.58 49.75 14.81
N VAL A 21 -2.32 50.50 13.98
CA VAL A 21 -3.70 50.98 14.19
C VAL A 21 -3.85 52.16 15.18
N LEU A 22 -3.15 53.27 14.89
CA LEU A 22 -3.79 54.59 15.00
C LEU A 22 -4.36 54.93 13.63
N SER A 23 -5.65 54.62 13.40
CA SER A 23 -6.37 55.29 12.32
C SER A 23 -6.41 56.78 12.66
N ALA A 24 -5.92 57.60 11.74
CA ALA A 24 -5.77 59.05 11.82
C ALA A 24 -6.78 59.76 12.74
N GLN A 25 -6.31 60.13 13.93
CA GLN A 25 -6.76 61.34 14.61
C GLN A 25 -5.54 62.23 14.70
N ASN A 26 -5.60 63.31 13.93
CA ASN A 26 -4.53 64.26 13.68
C ASN A 26 -4.35 65.16 14.93
N SER A 27 -3.84 64.58 16.01
CA SER A 27 -3.59 65.31 17.26
C SER A 27 -2.31 64.77 17.89
N GLN A 28 -1.25 65.59 17.84
CA GLN A 28 -0.06 65.38 18.64
C GLN A 28 -0.49 65.20 20.11
N ILE A 29 -0.35 64.00 20.66
CA ILE A 29 -0.51 63.80 22.10
C ILE A 29 0.75 64.36 22.76
N THR A 30 0.72 65.64 23.11
CA THR A 30 1.72 66.24 23.98
C THR A 30 1.38 65.84 25.41
N VAL A 31 2.18 64.96 26.02
CA VAL A 31 2.05 64.63 27.45
C VAL A 31 2.45 65.88 28.24
N GLN A 32 1.44 66.59 28.79
CA GLN A 32 1.67 67.85 29.49
C GLN A 32 1.95 67.67 30.99
N GLU A 33 1.56 66.56 31.62
CA GLU A 33 1.70 66.36 33.07
C GLU A 33 1.85 64.87 33.42
N ILE A 34 2.76 64.55 34.34
CA ILE A 34 2.85 63.23 34.99
C ILE A 34 2.53 63.41 36.48
N ARG A 35 1.47 62.75 36.98
CA ARG A 35 1.12 62.73 38.41
C ARG A 35 1.54 61.42 39.07
N ILE A 36 2.21 61.52 40.22
CA ILE A 36 2.58 60.38 41.08
C ILE A 36 1.98 60.61 42.47
N GLU A 37 1.17 59.66 42.92
CA GLU A 37 0.57 59.64 44.25
C GLU A 37 1.38 58.77 45.23
N ARG A 38 1.44 59.16 46.51
CA ARG A 38 2.08 58.37 47.56
C ARG A 38 1.02 57.54 48.30
N ALA A 39 1.25 56.24 48.42
CA ALA A 39 0.35 55.30 49.10
C ALA A 39 -0.03 55.64 50.57
N VAL A 40 0.74 56.51 51.23
CA VAL A 40 0.50 56.94 52.62
C VAL A 40 -0.38 58.19 52.75
N GLN A 41 -0.72 58.85 51.65
CA GLN A 41 -1.65 60.00 51.61
C GLN A 41 -2.45 59.98 50.30
N PRO A 42 -3.55 59.22 50.25
CA PRO A 42 -4.44 59.24 49.11
C PRO A 42 -4.98 60.66 48.87
N GLY A 43 -4.73 61.22 47.70
CA GLY A 43 -5.14 62.58 47.30
C GLY A 43 -4.03 63.66 47.27
N ASP A 44 -2.80 63.36 47.69
CA ASP A 44 -1.65 64.28 47.55
C ASP A 44 -0.81 63.92 46.31
N PHE A 45 -0.79 64.82 45.32
CA PHE A 45 -0.18 64.58 44.00
C PHE A 45 1.15 65.31 43.82
N ILE A 46 2.15 64.62 43.27
CA ILE A 46 3.34 65.26 42.69
C ILE A 46 3.15 65.30 41.17
N SER A 47 3.01 66.50 40.61
CA SER A 47 2.83 66.71 39.17
C SER A 47 4.09 67.27 38.51
N LEU A 48 4.56 66.64 37.43
CA LEU A 48 5.70 67.08 36.63
C LEU A 48 5.24 67.53 35.25
N THR A 49 5.44 68.81 34.93
CA THR A 49 5.15 69.40 33.61
C THR A 49 6.48 69.58 32.86
N PRO A 50 6.66 69.09 31.61
CA PRO A 50 7.89 69.33 30.88
C PRO A 50 8.00 70.82 30.49
N PRO A 51 9.16 71.48 30.69
CA PRO A 51 9.36 72.84 30.21
C PRO A 51 9.46 72.84 28.67
N ASN A 52 8.71 73.73 28.03
CA ASN A 52 8.79 74.01 26.60
C ASN A 52 10.09 74.79 26.30
N ALA A 53 11.25 74.15 26.38
CA ALA A 53 12.50 74.47 25.68
C ALA A 53 13.70 73.73 26.31
N THR A 54 14.72 73.51 25.48
CA THR A 54 16.04 72.90 25.72
C THR A 54 16.52 72.86 27.17
N ILE A 55 16.87 71.66 27.66
CA ILE A 55 17.28 71.40 29.05
C ILE A 55 18.72 71.89 29.30
N THR A 56 18.87 72.95 30.10
CA THR A 56 20.08 73.24 30.90
C THR A 56 19.82 72.91 32.38
N PRO A 57 20.86 72.60 33.20
CA PRO A 57 20.66 72.29 34.62
C PRO A 57 20.02 73.46 35.37
N TYR A 58 18.91 73.24 36.06
CA TYR A 58 18.25 74.25 36.91
C TYR A 58 17.90 73.67 38.28
N THR A 59 17.84 74.55 39.29
CA THR A 59 17.44 74.23 40.66
C THR A 59 15.97 74.62 40.85
N MET A 60 15.13 73.67 41.24
CA MET A 60 13.72 73.92 41.55
C MET A 60 13.58 74.33 43.02
N VAL A 61 12.94 75.48 43.30
CA VAL A 61 12.59 75.92 44.65
C VAL A 61 11.14 75.53 44.93
N TRP A 62 10.94 74.69 45.94
CA TRP A 62 9.63 74.15 46.32
C TRP A 62 8.82 75.23 47.06
N PRO A 63 7.51 75.43 46.76
CA PRO A 63 6.68 76.32 47.53
C PRO A 63 6.52 75.79 48.97
N PRO A 64 6.51 76.65 49.99
CA PRO A 64 6.69 76.23 51.39
C PRO A 64 5.59 75.32 51.95
N GLU A 65 4.39 75.27 51.33
CA GLU A 65 3.29 74.39 51.77
C GLU A 65 2.45 73.84 50.59
N PRO A 66 1.91 72.60 50.70
CA PRO A 66 0.91 72.06 49.77
C PRO A 66 -0.41 72.86 49.82
N PRO A 67 -1.20 72.88 48.75
CA PRO A 67 -2.41 73.69 48.70
C PRO A 67 -3.51 73.05 49.57
N ALA A 68 -4.27 73.88 50.28
CA ALA A 68 -5.39 73.42 51.12
C ALA A 68 -6.59 72.86 50.33
N THR A 69 -6.62 73.07 49.01
CA THR A 69 -7.66 72.62 48.09
C THR A 69 -7.15 71.50 47.19
N SER A 70 -7.87 70.37 47.16
CA SER A 70 -7.62 69.28 46.23
C SER A 70 -7.86 69.73 44.78
N GLY A 71 -7.03 69.24 43.84
CA GLY A 71 -7.17 69.49 42.40
C GLY A 71 -6.27 70.56 41.79
N LEU A 72 -5.39 71.20 42.57
CA LEU A 72 -4.35 72.10 42.05
C LEU A 72 -3.08 71.32 41.68
N ALA A 73 -2.48 71.66 40.53
CA ALA A 73 -1.22 71.11 40.05
C ALA A 73 -0.08 72.11 40.19
N LEU A 74 1.15 71.60 40.34
CA LEU A 74 2.35 72.41 40.42
C LEU A 74 2.81 72.82 39.01
N MET A 75 2.66 74.10 38.68
CA MET A 75 2.94 74.68 37.37
C MET A 75 4.24 75.48 37.40
N ALA A 76 5.12 75.27 36.42
CA ALA A 76 6.30 76.10 36.23
C ALA A 76 5.92 77.41 35.52
N THR A 77 6.33 78.55 36.07
CA THR A 77 6.12 79.87 35.47
C THR A 77 7.44 80.62 35.28
N GLY A 78 7.48 81.51 34.28
CA GLY A 78 8.62 82.37 33.95
C GLY A 78 9.47 81.89 32.78
N THR A 79 10.34 82.78 32.27
CA THR A 79 11.34 82.50 31.20
C THR A 79 12.77 82.42 31.76
N GLY A 80 12.89 82.14 33.06
CA GLY A 80 14.11 82.14 33.90
C GLY A 80 13.69 81.85 35.35
N PRO A 81 14.65 81.58 36.26
CA PRO A 81 14.54 80.50 37.26
C PRO A 81 13.10 80.11 37.60
N TYR A 82 12.65 78.99 37.03
CA TYR A 82 11.24 78.56 37.06
C TYR A 82 10.71 78.52 38.49
N GLN A 83 9.64 79.28 38.75
CA GLN A 83 8.90 79.23 40.01
C GLN A 83 7.70 78.29 39.88
N LEU A 84 7.53 77.44 40.89
CA LEU A 84 6.45 76.46 40.96
C LEU A 84 5.26 77.07 41.72
N ILE A 85 4.13 77.26 41.03
CA ILE A 85 2.87 77.76 41.61
C ILE A 85 1.76 76.71 41.53
N TRP A 86 0.80 76.74 42.44
CA TRP A 86 -0.37 75.86 42.40
C TRP A 86 -1.46 76.45 41.48
N GLY A 87 -1.93 75.70 40.48
CA GLY A 87 -2.94 76.17 39.51
C GLY A 87 -3.91 75.10 39.03
N VAL A 88 -5.05 75.51 38.45
CA VAL A 88 -6.08 74.59 37.91
C VAL A 88 -5.65 74.09 36.52
N PRO A 89 -5.51 72.78 36.28
CA PRO A 89 -5.09 72.25 34.99
C PRO A 89 -6.15 72.48 33.90
N THR A 90 -5.75 73.00 32.72
CA THR A 90 -6.66 73.27 31.59
C THR A 90 -6.53 72.25 30.44
N GLY A 91 -6.08 71.02 30.72
CA GLY A 91 -5.85 69.95 29.73
C GLY A 91 -6.16 68.55 30.26
N MET A 92 -5.97 67.51 29.42
CA MET A 92 -6.18 66.13 29.85
C MET A 92 -5.11 65.71 30.87
N SER A 93 -5.52 65.32 32.07
CA SER A 93 -4.65 64.72 33.07
C SER A 93 -4.56 63.20 32.89
N PHE A 94 -3.34 62.68 33.00
CA PHE A 94 -3.07 61.24 33.15
C PHE A 94 -2.64 61.02 34.60
N GLU A 95 -3.45 60.30 35.36
CA GLU A 95 -3.21 60.02 36.77
C GLU A 95 -2.82 58.56 36.94
N ILE A 96 -1.76 58.29 37.68
CA ILE A 96 -1.43 56.94 38.15
C ILE A 96 -1.65 56.92 39.65
N VAL A 97 -2.63 56.13 40.08
CA VAL A 97 -2.93 55.90 41.50
C VAL A 97 -2.17 54.69 41.99
N SER A 98 -1.51 54.83 43.14
CA SER A 98 -0.86 53.73 43.86
C SER A 98 -1.62 53.44 45.16
N SER A 99 -2.06 52.19 45.38
CA SER A 99 -2.68 51.83 46.66
C SER A 99 -1.66 51.30 47.67
N THR A 100 -2.11 51.14 48.92
CA THR A 100 -1.36 50.48 50.00
C THR A 100 -0.91 49.05 49.66
N ASN A 101 -1.54 48.41 48.67
CA ASN A 101 -1.19 47.07 48.20
C ASN A 101 -0.22 47.07 47.02
N GLY A 102 0.39 48.22 46.69
CA GLY A 102 1.50 48.35 45.74
C GLY A 102 1.12 48.22 44.27
N ASN A 103 -0.17 48.28 43.92
CA ASN A 103 -0.64 48.29 42.54
C ASN A 103 -0.50 49.69 41.90
N LEU A 104 -0.42 49.76 40.57
CA LEU A 104 -0.52 51.00 39.79
C LEU A 104 -1.69 50.92 38.81
N ARG A 105 -2.51 51.97 38.74
CA ARG A 105 -3.64 52.03 37.80
C ARG A 105 -3.77 53.38 37.14
N ARG A 106 -4.05 53.39 35.83
CA ARG A 106 -4.44 54.62 35.11
C ARG A 106 -5.81 55.09 35.60
N VAL A 107 -5.88 56.36 36.00
CA VAL A 107 -7.07 57.11 36.36
C VAL A 107 -7.19 58.33 35.44
N GLY A 108 -8.40 58.65 35.00
CA GLY A 108 -8.65 59.80 34.11
C GLY A 108 -9.98 59.69 33.33
N PRO A 109 -10.42 60.81 32.71
CA PRO A 109 -11.74 60.93 32.08
C PRO A 109 -11.96 60.03 30.85
N LEU A 110 -10.88 59.56 30.20
CA LEU A 110 -10.94 58.61 29.09
C LEU A 110 -11.17 57.16 29.54
N ASN A 111 -11.13 56.89 30.84
CA ASN A 111 -11.46 55.59 31.40
C ASN A 111 -12.99 55.47 31.51
N GLU A 112 -13.66 55.24 30.37
CA GLU A 112 -15.13 55.29 30.18
C GLU A 112 -15.96 54.32 31.08
N GLY A 113 -15.34 53.58 31.99
CA GLY A 113 -16.00 52.73 33.00
C GLY A 113 -15.61 52.99 34.46
N GLY A 114 -14.78 54.00 34.75
CA GLY A 114 -14.31 54.28 36.11
C GLY A 114 -13.28 53.27 36.67
N ILE A 115 -12.91 53.41 37.96
CA ILE A 115 -11.98 52.52 38.69
C ILE A 115 -12.67 51.29 39.31
N THR A 116 -13.81 50.86 38.75
CA THR A 116 -14.54 49.71 39.28
C THR A 116 -13.76 48.40 39.06
N GLY A 117 -13.84 47.48 40.03
CA GLY A 117 -13.09 46.21 40.07
C GLY A 117 -11.86 46.27 40.98
N THR A 118 -11.70 45.28 41.86
CA THR A 118 -10.61 45.21 42.85
C THR A 118 -9.32 44.74 42.19
N PRO A 119 -8.26 45.58 42.13
CA PRO A 119 -6.95 45.15 41.63
C PRO A 119 -6.31 44.13 42.57
N GLY A 120 -5.46 43.27 42.02
CA GLY A 120 -4.67 42.34 42.82
C GLY A 120 -3.55 43.05 43.60
N ALA A 121 -2.95 42.36 44.57
CA ALA A 121 -1.75 42.89 45.22
C ALA A 121 -0.62 43.02 44.19
N TRP A 122 0.07 44.17 44.17
CA TRP A 122 1.17 44.46 43.24
C TRP A 122 0.82 44.35 41.74
N SER A 123 -0.47 44.43 41.39
CA SER A 123 -0.92 44.40 39.98
C SER A 123 -0.73 45.74 39.28
N ASN A 124 -0.59 45.77 37.96
CA ASN A 124 -0.52 47.00 37.18
C ASN A 124 -1.58 47.01 36.08
N ASP A 125 -2.36 48.09 35.96
CA ASP A 125 -3.43 48.20 34.96
C ASP A 125 -3.43 49.56 34.26
N PHE A 126 -2.97 49.56 33.00
CA PHE A 126 -2.75 50.73 32.17
C PHE A 126 -3.69 50.82 30.96
N GLN A 127 -4.75 50.01 30.89
CA GLN A 127 -5.69 50.06 29.76
C GLN A 127 -6.41 51.41 29.65
N GLY A 128 -6.73 51.79 28.41
CA GLY A 128 -7.34 53.09 28.07
C GLY A 128 -8.81 53.19 28.43
N SER A 129 -9.58 52.10 28.25
CA SER A 129 -11.00 52.05 28.61
C SER A 129 -11.45 50.63 28.94
N ARG A 130 -12.59 50.52 29.64
CA ARG A 130 -13.24 49.27 30.04
C ARG A 130 -14.75 49.48 30.10
N THR A 131 -15.51 48.45 29.73
CA THR A 131 -16.98 48.42 29.67
C THR A 131 -17.59 47.60 30.81
N ASN A 132 -16.79 46.78 31.49
CA ASN A 132 -17.20 45.97 32.64
C ASN A 132 -16.18 46.10 33.79
N PRO A 133 -16.61 46.22 35.07
CA PRO A 133 -15.72 46.20 36.23
C PRO A 133 -14.75 45.02 36.31
N SER A 134 -15.08 43.86 35.74
CA SER A 134 -14.20 42.68 35.75
C SER A 134 -13.01 42.79 34.80
N GLN A 135 -13.02 43.75 33.87
CA GLN A 135 -11.93 44.03 32.93
C GLN A 135 -10.81 44.82 33.64
N THR A 136 -10.13 44.15 34.55
CA THR A 136 -9.09 44.73 35.40
C THR A 136 -7.96 43.71 35.63
N ALA A 137 -6.80 44.22 36.02
CA ALA A 137 -5.70 43.39 36.53
C ALA A 137 -6.00 42.98 37.99
N SER A 138 -6.85 41.96 38.19
CA SER A 138 -7.30 41.53 39.54
C SER A 138 -6.45 40.41 40.15
N GLY A 139 -5.62 39.72 39.37
CA GLY A 139 -4.70 38.71 39.91
C GLY A 139 -3.50 39.35 40.62
N ASN A 140 -2.94 38.68 41.64
CA ASN A 140 -1.74 39.20 42.30
C ASN A 140 -0.57 39.24 41.31
N TYR A 141 0.22 40.31 41.32
CA TYR A 141 1.33 40.54 40.37
C TYR A 141 0.93 40.51 38.88
N SER A 142 -0.37 40.69 38.56
CA SER A 142 -0.84 40.72 37.17
C SER A 142 -0.50 42.05 36.47
N LEU A 143 -0.43 42.05 35.14
CA LEU A 143 -0.19 43.24 34.33
C LEU A 143 -1.18 43.33 33.17
N ILE A 144 -1.86 44.46 33.04
CA ILE A 144 -2.47 44.92 31.79
C ILE A 144 -1.69 46.15 31.33
N ALA A 145 -0.94 46.02 30.23
CA ALA A 145 -0.01 47.08 29.81
C ALA A 145 -0.66 48.14 28.90
N GLY A 146 -1.87 47.89 28.36
CA GLY A 146 -2.60 48.85 27.54
C GLY A 146 -3.89 48.26 26.93
N GLY A 147 -4.37 48.89 25.85
CA GLY A 147 -5.55 48.43 25.11
C GLY A 147 -6.88 48.84 25.74
N ARG A 148 -7.95 48.08 25.45
CA ARG A 148 -9.30 48.31 26.00
C ARG A 148 -10.00 47.00 26.34
N ASN A 149 -10.86 47.01 27.36
CA ASN A 149 -11.69 45.87 27.74
C ASN A 149 -10.92 44.59 28.08
N ASN A 150 -9.70 44.71 28.63
CA ASN A 150 -8.83 43.57 28.92
C ASN A 150 -8.99 43.11 30.37
N THR A 151 -8.83 41.81 30.61
CA THR A 151 -8.92 41.17 31.93
C THR A 151 -7.66 40.37 32.22
N ALA A 152 -6.99 40.62 33.35
CA ALA A 152 -5.86 39.83 33.82
C ALA A 152 -6.14 39.39 35.26
N SER A 153 -6.89 38.29 35.40
CA SER A 153 -7.45 37.86 36.68
C SER A 153 -6.69 36.72 37.36
N GLY A 154 -5.79 36.03 36.64
CA GLY A 154 -4.92 35.02 37.22
C GLY A 154 -3.71 35.63 37.93
N ASP A 155 -3.21 34.99 38.98
CA ASP A 155 -1.96 35.40 39.63
C ASP A 155 -0.80 35.34 38.63
N TYR A 156 0.04 36.37 38.59
CA TYR A 156 1.14 36.55 37.63
C TYR A 156 0.69 36.54 36.15
N SER A 157 -0.59 36.83 35.88
CA SER A 157 -1.09 36.89 34.50
C SER A 157 -0.69 38.17 33.77
N LEU A 158 -0.60 38.10 32.45
CA LEU A 158 -0.17 39.20 31.59
C LEU A 158 -1.15 39.41 30.44
N VAL A 159 -1.58 40.65 30.25
CA VAL A 159 -2.16 41.13 28.99
C VAL A 159 -1.37 42.34 28.52
N LEU A 160 -0.61 42.22 27.43
CA LEU A 160 0.21 43.35 26.95
C LEU A 160 -0.63 44.44 26.25
N GLY A 161 -1.75 44.09 25.63
CA GLY A 161 -2.63 45.09 25.01
C GLY A 161 -3.78 44.48 24.21
N GLY A 162 -4.27 45.22 23.21
CA GLY A 162 -5.37 44.80 22.34
C GLY A 162 -6.76 45.10 22.90
N MET A 163 -7.78 44.42 22.36
CA MET A 163 -9.17 44.62 22.75
C MET A 163 -9.81 43.32 23.27
N GLY A 164 -10.44 43.35 24.45
CA GLY A 164 -11.30 42.23 24.88
C GLY A 164 -10.52 40.97 25.28
N ASN A 165 -9.22 41.07 25.56
CA ASN A 165 -8.38 39.92 25.86
C ASN A 165 -8.50 39.52 27.34
N THR A 166 -8.47 38.22 27.63
CA THR A 166 -8.62 37.67 28.99
C THR A 166 -7.49 36.70 29.31
N ALA A 167 -6.67 37.01 30.32
CA ALA A 167 -5.72 36.09 30.94
C ALA A 167 -6.20 35.72 32.35
N SER A 168 -6.91 34.60 32.49
CA SER A 168 -7.55 34.20 33.75
C SER A 168 -6.87 33.05 34.47
N GLY A 169 -6.02 32.28 33.78
CA GLY A 169 -5.19 31.24 34.40
C GLY A 169 -4.01 31.83 35.16
N ALA A 170 -3.56 31.15 36.22
CA ALA A 170 -2.32 31.55 36.91
C ALA A 170 -1.13 31.47 35.94
N LYS A 171 -0.29 32.52 35.89
CA LYS A 171 0.83 32.67 34.93
C LYS A 171 0.40 32.67 33.46
N ALA A 172 -0.89 32.88 33.15
CA ALA A 172 -1.37 32.93 31.78
C ALA A 172 -0.95 34.24 31.10
N SER A 173 -0.75 34.21 29.79
CA SER A 173 -0.35 35.40 29.02
C SER A 173 -1.15 35.57 27.73
N VAL A 174 -1.57 36.80 27.47
CA VAL A 174 -2.08 37.24 26.18
C VAL A 174 -1.26 38.44 25.71
N VAL A 175 -0.54 38.29 24.61
CA VAL A 175 0.34 39.36 24.11
C VAL A 175 -0.46 40.47 23.40
N GLY A 176 -1.60 40.15 22.78
CA GLY A 176 -2.43 41.18 22.15
C GLY A 176 -3.55 40.60 21.31
N GLY A 177 -3.97 41.34 20.29
CA GLY A 177 -5.06 40.96 19.40
C GLY A 177 -6.44 41.32 19.95
N GLU A 178 -7.46 40.61 19.51
CA GLU A 178 -8.86 40.86 19.84
C GLU A 178 -9.56 39.59 20.36
N ASN A 179 -10.26 39.70 21.51
CA ASN A 179 -11.09 38.65 22.10
C ASN A 179 -10.35 37.32 22.35
N ASN A 180 -9.04 37.36 22.63
CA ASN A 180 -8.27 36.17 22.95
C ASN A 180 -8.37 35.81 24.44
N THR A 181 -8.46 34.52 24.75
CA THR A 181 -8.56 34.00 26.13
C THR A 181 -7.43 33.01 26.43
N ALA A 182 -6.70 33.23 27.52
CA ALA A 182 -5.75 32.30 28.10
C ALA A 182 -6.22 31.96 29.53
N SER A 183 -6.90 30.82 29.69
CA SER A 183 -7.57 30.42 30.93
C SER A 183 -6.89 29.25 31.66
N GLY A 184 -6.02 28.50 30.98
CA GLY A 184 -5.22 27.45 31.60
C GLY A 184 -4.02 27.99 32.40
N THR A 185 -3.60 27.29 33.44
CA THR A 185 -2.38 27.64 34.19
C THR A 185 -1.15 27.59 33.27
N GLY A 186 -0.39 28.67 33.18
CA GLY A 186 0.77 28.80 32.30
C GLY A 186 0.43 28.83 30.81
N SER A 187 -0.85 29.02 30.45
CA SER A 187 -1.27 29.08 29.05
C SER A 187 -0.86 30.40 28.38
N ALA A 188 -0.68 30.38 27.06
CA ALA A 188 -0.29 31.56 26.30
C ALA A 188 -1.10 31.72 24.99
N VAL A 189 -1.43 32.96 24.65
CA VAL A 189 -1.91 33.35 23.32
C VAL A 189 -1.11 34.56 22.84
N LEU A 190 -0.37 34.41 21.74
CA LEU A 190 0.52 35.48 21.27
C LEU A 190 -0.20 36.58 20.47
N GLY A 191 -1.43 36.36 20.03
CA GLY A 191 -2.23 37.36 19.32
C GLY A 191 -3.40 36.76 18.54
N GLY A 192 -3.87 37.49 17.53
CA GLY A 192 -4.96 37.05 16.65
C GLY A 192 -6.36 37.47 17.11
N LEU A 193 -7.39 36.78 16.63
CA LEU A 193 -8.79 37.07 16.89
C LEU A 193 -9.51 35.84 17.46
N SER A 194 -10.14 35.97 18.63
CA SER A 194 -11.02 34.94 19.21
C SER A 194 -10.36 33.58 19.46
N ASN A 195 -9.07 33.56 19.83
CA ASN A 195 -8.38 32.32 20.20
C ASN A 195 -8.59 31.99 21.69
N SER A 196 -8.65 30.71 22.06
CA SER A 196 -8.87 30.26 23.44
C SER A 196 -7.89 29.16 23.85
N SER A 197 -6.98 29.44 24.78
CA SER A 197 -6.01 28.50 25.35
C SER A 197 -6.39 28.15 26.79
N GLY A 198 -7.11 27.04 26.98
CA GLY A 198 -7.63 26.58 28.27
C GLY A 198 -6.84 25.44 28.93
N GLY A 199 -5.95 24.78 28.20
CA GLY A 199 -5.12 23.70 28.72
C GLY A 199 -4.00 24.20 29.63
N GLN A 200 -3.59 23.39 30.61
CA GLN A 200 -2.38 23.69 31.39
C GLN A 200 -1.16 23.70 30.47
N ASN A 201 -0.32 24.73 30.56
CA ASN A 201 0.88 24.93 29.74
C ASN A 201 0.60 24.88 28.21
N SER A 202 -0.61 25.22 27.76
CA SER A 202 -0.94 25.25 26.34
C SER A 202 -0.59 26.57 25.67
N GLY A 203 -0.30 26.57 24.37
CA GLY A 203 0.03 27.77 23.62
C GLY A 203 -0.73 27.88 22.30
N ILE A 204 -1.07 29.12 21.94
CA ILE A 204 -1.57 29.46 20.60
C ILE A 204 -0.70 30.58 20.04
N GLY A 205 -0.06 30.35 18.89
CA GLY A 205 0.81 31.33 18.25
C GLY A 205 0.07 32.52 17.60
N GLY A 206 -1.21 32.36 17.26
CA GLY A 206 -2.06 33.43 16.73
C GLY A 206 -3.21 32.88 15.88
N GLY A 207 -3.65 33.65 14.87
CA GLY A 207 -4.71 33.25 13.95
C GLY A 207 -6.12 33.60 14.42
N GLN A 208 -7.13 32.89 13.93
CA GLN A 208 -8.54 33.17 14.22
C GLN A 208 -9.26 31.93 14.75
N GLY A 209 -9.94 32.03 15.89
CA GLY A 209 -10.85 30.98 16.34
C GLY A 209 -10.17 29.66 16.75
N ASN A 210 -8.87 29.66 17.01
CA ASN A 210 -8.17 28.45 17.46
C ASN A 210 -8.46 28.17 18.93
N SER A 211 -8.60 26.90 19.30
CA SER A 211 -8.98 26.49 20.64
C SER A 211 -8.12 25.33 21.15
N VAL A 212 -7.50 25.50 22.31
CA VAL A 212 -6.98 24.39 23.11
C VAL A 212 -7.88 24.27 24.33
N THR A 213 -8.63 23.18 24.43
CA THR A 213 -9.57 22.97 25.55
C THR A 213 -8.85 22.68 26.86
N SER A 214 -9.57 22.64 27.99
CA SER A 214 -8.99 22.37 29.31
C SER A 214 -8.31 21.00 29.43
N THR A 215 -8.67 20.03 28.60
CA THR A 215 -8.04 18.70 28.56
C THR A 215 -6.81 18.65 27.64
N GLY A 216 -6.61 19.66 26.78
CA GLY A 216 -5.44 19.81 25.89
C GLY A 216 -4.19 20.31 26.62
N THR A 217 -3.79 19.66 27.71
CA THR A 217 -2.59 20.05 28.47
C THR A 217 -1.32 19.91 27.63
N ASN A 218 -0.29 20.74 27.89
CA ASN A 218 1.00 20.74 27.20
C ASN A 218 0.90 20.74 25.66
N SER A 219 -0.12 21.39 25.11
CA SER A 219 -0.43 21.33 23.68
C SER A 219 -0.22 22.68 23.00
N PHE A 220 0.00 22.65 21.68
CA PHE A 220 0.31 23.86 20.93
C PHE A 220 -0.38 23.94 19.57
N VAL A 221 -0.96 25.10 19.28
CA VAL A 221 -1.43 25.47 17.94
C VAL A 221 -0.54 26.59 17.41
N GLY A 222 0.14 26.37 16.27
CA GLY A 222 1.02 27.38 15.68
C GLY A 222 0.27 28.62 15.17
N GLY A 223 -0.93 28.45 14.62
CA GLY A 223 -1.80 29.52 14.15
C GLY A 223 -2.92 29.00 13.25
N GLY A 224 -3.34 29.80 12.27
CA GLY A 224 -4.38 29.40 11.31
C GLY A 224 -5.80 29.73 11.76
N GLN A 225 -6.79 29.00 11.26
CA GLN A 225 -8.21 29.26 11.50
C GLN A 225 -8.94 28.04 12.08
N ASN A 226 -9.70 28.21 13.16
CA ASN A 226 -10.61 27.19 13.70
C ASN A 226 -9.96 25.82 14.04
N ASN A 227 -8.67 25.80 14.39
CA ASN A 227 -8.02 24.57 14.80
C ASN A 227 -8.34 24.26 16.27
N THR A 228 -8.60 22.99 16.59
CA THR A 228 -9.00 22.56 17.94
C THR A 228 -8.13 21.44 18.46
N ILE A 229 -7.59 21.61 19.67
CA ILE A 229 -6.93 20.54 20.44
C ILE A 229 -7.76 20.21 21.68
N SER A 230 -8.08 18.93 21.85
CA SER A 230 -8.70 18.39 23.07
C SER A 230 -7.95 17.22 23.73
N GLY A 231 -7.01 16.59 23.04
CA GLY A 231 -6.12 15.60 23.63
C GLY A 231 -4.82 16.23 24.16
N GLY A 232 -4.34 15.79 25.32
CA GLY A 232 -3.11 16.31 25.92
C GLY A 232 -1.83 15.92 25.15
N ASN A 233 -0.80 16.75 25.27
CA ASN A 233 0.50 16.65 24.60
C ASN A 233 0.40 16.62 23.06
N SER A 234 -0.56 17.37 22.50
CA SER A 234 -0.84 17.34 21.06
C SER A 234 -0.37 18.62 20.36
N PHE A 235 -0.22 18.53 19.04
CA PHE A 235 0.32 19.61 18.22
C PHE A 235 -0.50 19.80 16.95
N ILE A 236 -0.82 21.05 16.63
CA ILE A 236 -1.30 21.48 15.32
C ILE A 236 -0.37 22.59 14.81
N GLY A 237 0.32 22.36 13.69
CA GLY A 237 1.26 23.35 13.15
C GLY A 237 0.58 24.62 12.62
N GLY A 238 -0.64 24.49 12.08
CA GLY A 238 -1.46 25.59 11.58
C GLY A 238 -2.57 25.07 10.67
N GLY A 239 -2.95 25.87 9.67
CA GLY A 239 -3.99 25.49 8.69
C GLY A 239 -5.41 25.84 9.14
N ALA A 240 -6.41 25.14 8.61
CA ALA A 240 -7.81 25.45 8.85
C ALA A 240 -8.62 24.24 9.35
N SER A 241 -9.43 24.41 10.39
CA SER A 241 -10.41 23.42 10.84
C SER A 241 -9.82 22.05 11.20
N ASN A 242 -8.56 21.99 11.66
CA ASN A 242 -7.94 20.74 12.08
C ASN A 242 -8.35 20.38 13.52
N LEU A 243 -8.52 19.08 13.79
CA LEU A 243 -8.95 18.55 15.10
C LEU A 243 -7.99 17.48 15.63
N ALA A 244 -7.32 17.79 16.73
CA ALA A 244 -6.47 16.87 17.47
C ALA A 244 -7.12 16.50 18.82
N SER A 245 -7.88 15.41 18.87
CA SER A 245 -8.62 14.99 20.07
C SER A 245 -8.01 13.80 20.81
N GLY A 246 -7.11 13.04 20.16
CA GLY A 246 -6.34 11.98 20.81
C GLY A 246 -5.14 12.52 21.59
N MET A 247 -4.66 11.79 22.58
CA MET A 247 -3.42 12.15 23.30
C MET A 247 -2.19 11.96 22.42
N TYR A 248 -1.19 12.81 22.55
CA TYR A 248 0.07 12.73 21.77
C TYR A 248 -0.13 12.83 20.26
N THR A 249 -1.18 13.51 19.80
CA THR A 249 -1.49 13.60 18.37
C THR A 249 -0.72 14.72 17.69
N VAL A 250 -0.45 14.54 16.40
CA VAL A 250 0.26 15.52 15.58
C VAL A 250 -0.50 15.76 14.29
N ILE A 251 -0.82 17.02 14.02
CA ILE A 251 -1.28 17.49 12.71
C ILE A 251 -0.30 18.54 12.21
N GLY A 252 0.44 18.26 11.14
CA GLY A 252 1.44 19.20 10.62
C GLY A 252 0.83 20.50 10.09
N GLY A 253 -0.38 20.42 9.51
CA GLY A 253 -1.13 21.56 9.00
C GLY A 253 -2.24 21.12 8.04
N GLY A 254 -2.56 21.93 7.04
CA GLY A 254 -3.59 21.61 6.04
C GLY A 254 -5.01 21.99 6.47
N ALA A 255 -6.03 21.36 5.89
CA ALA A 255 -7.42 21.73 6.10
C ALA A 255 -8.33 20.54 6.43
N ASN A 256 -9.14 20.63 7.49
CA ASN A 256 -10.10 19.61 7.93
C ASN A 256 -9.47 18.25 8.28
N ASN A 257 -8.22 18.24 8.75
CA ASN A 257 -7.57 17.00 9.18
C ASN A 257 -7.96 16.64 10.62
N LYS A 258 -8.09 15.35 10.90
CA LYS A 258 -8.50 14.82 12.21
C LYS A 258 -7.52 13.76 12.70
N ALA A 259 -6.98 13.94 13.90
CA ALA A 259 -6.20 12.95 14.61
C ALA A 259 -6.89 12.68 15.95
N THR A 260 -7.62 11.56 16.05
CA THR A 260 -8.62 11.40 17.12
C THR A 260 -8.28 10.36 18.18
N ASP A 261 -7.31 9.49 17.93
CA ASP A 261 -6.85 8.47 18.88
C ASP A 261 -5.38 8.69 19.28
N THR A 262 -4.92 7.93 20.27
CA THR A 262 -3.63 8.08 20.93
C THR A 262 -2.48 7.90 19.94
N ALA A 263 -1.58 8.87 19.90
CA ALA A 263 -0.41 8.92 19.02
C ALA A 263 -0.75 8.82 17.51
N ALA A 264 -1.97 9.24 17.12
CA ALA A 264 -2.33 9.36 15.71
C ALA A 264 -1.64 10.58 15.07
N VAL A 265 -1.20 10.43 13.82
CA VAL A 265 -0.44 11.46 13.08
C VAL A 265 -1.08 11.73 11.73
N VAL A 266 -1.25 13.02 11.40
CA VAL A 266 -1.53 13.49 10.05
C VAL A 266 -0.47 14.50 9.64
N GLY A 267 0.36 14.18 8.64
CA GLY A 267 1.43 15.08 8.20
C GLY A 267 0.91 16.40 7.60
N GLY A 268 -0.24 16.37 6.93
CA GLY A 268 -0.90 17.55 6.35
C GLY A 268 -2.00 17.16 5.36
N GLY A 269 -2.22 17.98 4.33
CA GLY A 269 -3.22 17.71 3.28
C GLY A 269 -4.63 18.19 3.64
N SER A 270 -5.66 17.58 3.06
CA SER A 270 -7.05 17.94 3.34
C SER A 270 -7.95 16.75 3.66
N ASN A 271 -8.87 16.92 4.61
CA ASN A 271 -9.91 15.93 4.95
C ASN A 271 -9.36 14.55 5.36
N ASN A 272 -8.13 14.48 5.87
CA ASN A 272 -7.54 13.21 6.31
C ASN A 272 -7.97 12.89 7.75
N THR A 273 -8.31 11.63 8.05
CA THR A 273 -8.74 11.17 9.38
C THR A 273 -7.89 10.00 9.87
N ALA A 274 -7.05 10.24 10.88
CA ALA A 274 -6.32 9.21 11.60
C ALA A 274 -7.01 8.94 12.95
N SER A 275 -7.78 7.86 13.02
CA SER A 275 -8.59 7.48 14.19
C SER A 275 -8.19 6.14 14.83
N GLY A 276 -7.20 5.44 14.29
CA GLY A 276 -6.59 4.28 14.93
C GLY A 276 -5.45 4.69 15.86
N LYS A 277 -5.27 3.98 16.97
CA LYS A 277 -4.13 4.20 17.87
C LYS A 277 -2.80 3.94 17.15
N ARG A 278 -1.85 4.88 17.30
CA ARG A 278 -0.55 4.87 16.60
C ARG A 278 -0.69 4.78 15.07
N SER A 279 -1.81 5.24 14.51
CA SER A 279 -2.01 5.35 13.07
C SER A 279 -1.30 6.58 12.49
N ALA A 280 -0.97 6.53 11.20
CA ALA A 280 -0.35 7.65 10.53
C ALA A 280 -0.85 7.83 9.09
N ILE A 281 -1.06 9.09 8.72
CA ILE A 281 -1.29 9.52 7.34
C ILE A 281 -0.21 10.55 6.99
N GLY A 282 0.60 10.29 5.96
CA GLY A 282 1.66 11.22 5.57
C GLY A 282 1.13 12.53 4.96
N GLY A 283 0.02 12.48 4.21
CA GLY A 283 -0.65 13.64 3.62
C GLY A 283 -1.73 13.22 2.63
N GLY A 284 -2.03 14.07 1.63
CA GLY A 284 -3.02 13.77 0.59
C GLY A 284 -4.41 14.36 0.87
N ASN A 285 -5.43 13.84 0.21
CA ASN A 285 -6.82 14.26 0.33
C ASN A 285 -7.72 13.07 0.73
N ASN A 286 -8.70 13.29 1.60
CA ASN A 286 -9.75 12.31 1.92
C ASN A 286 -9.26 10.91 2.38
N ASN A 287 -8.07 10.79 2.99
CA ASN A 287 -7.58 9.49 3.45
C ASN A 287 -8.07 9.18 4.88
N SER A 288 -8.34 7.91 5.18
CA SER A 288 -8.85 7.45 6.48
C SER A 288 -8.07 6.25 7.01
N VAL A 289 -7.57 6.33 8.26
CA VAL A 289 -6.93 5.20 8.94
C VAL A 289 -7.58 4.98 10.30
N SER A 290 -8.32 3.89 10.45
CA SER A 290 -8.93 3.46 11.72
C SER A 290 -8.25 2.25 12.37
N GLY A 291 -7.41 1.51 11.63
CA GLY A 291 -6.64 0.38 12.16
C GLY A 291 -5.52 0.80 13.12
N GLU A 292 -5.28 0.05 14.20
CA GLU A 292 -4.13 0.26 15.08
C GLU A 292 -2.82 0.01 14.31
N TYR A 293 -1.76 0.79 14.57
CA TYR A 293 -0.45 0.68 13.88
C TYR A 293 -0.47 0.83 12.36
N SER A 294 -1.54 1.37 11.80
CA SER A 294 -1.74 1.37 10.35
C SER A 294 -1.31 2.67 9.70
N PHE A 295 -1.10 2.62 8.38
CA PHE A 295 -0.42 3.69 7.64
C PHE A 295 -1.01 3.93 6.25
N ILE A 296 -1.15 5.21 5.90
CA ILE A 296 -1.31 5.66 4.51
C ILE A 296 -0.19 6.66 4.20
N GLY A 297 0.59 6.42 3.14
CA GLY A 297 1.66 7.34 2.75
C GLY A 297 1.16 8.69 2.27
N ALA A 298 0.33 8.70 1.24
CA ALA A 298 -0.38 9.87 0.71
C ALA A 298 -1.46 9.39 -0.26
N GLY A 299 -2.06 10.28 -1.06
CA GLY A 299 -3.01 9.91 -2.11
C GLY A 299 -4.36 10.58 -1.94
N ASP A 300 -5.35 10.09 -2.69
CA ASP A 300 -6.75 10.52 -2.61
C ASP A 300 -7.65 9.34 -2.23
N GLY A 301 -8.59 9.54 -1.31
CA GLY A 301 -9.65 8.57 -1.02
C GLY A 301 -9.23 7.21 -0.42
N ASN A 302 -7.99 7.03 0.06
CA ASN A 302 -7.56 5.73 0.56
C ASN A 302 -8.08 5.44 1.99
N SER A 303 -8.40 4.18 2.29
CA SER A 303 -8.96 3.74 3.58
C SER A 303 -8.25 2.50 4.14
N VAL A 304 -7.86 2.53 5.42
CA VAL A 304 -7.29 1.38 6.14
C VAL A 304 -8.00 1.17 7.47
N SER A 305 -8.74 0.05 7.59
CA SER A 305 -9.39 -0.36 8.84
C SER A 305 -8.75 -1.56 9.54
N GLY A 306 -8.04 -2.41 8.80
CA GLY A 306 -7.32 -3.55 9.36
C GLY A 306 -6.11 -3.13 10.21
N VAL A 307 -5.76 -3.92 11.21
CA VAL A 307 -4.63 -3.67 12.12
C VAL A 307 -3.30 -3.87 11.40
N ALA A 308 -2.29 -3.07 11.77
CA ALA A 308 -0.92 -3.17 11.27
C ALA A 308 -0.82 -3.21 9.73
N SER A 309 -1.71 -2.49 9.05
CA SER A 309 -1.87 -2.53 7.60
C SER A 309 -1.38 -1.25 6.94
N ALA A 310 -1.05 -1.31 5.65
CA ALA A 310 -0.44 -0.18 4.97
C ALA A 310 -0.87 -0.02 3.51
N ILE A 311 -1.20 1.23 3.16
CA ILE A 311 -1.31 1.70 1.78
C ILE A 311 -0.14 2.64 1.49
N GLY A 312 0.69 2.34 0.49
CA GLY A 312 1.80 3.21 0.10
C GLY A 312 1.33 4.56 -0.44
N GLY A 313 0.27 4.55 -1.24
CA GLY A 313 -0.51 5.71 -1.65
C GLY A 313 -1.45 5.37 -2.80
N GLY A 314 -1.78 6.34 -3.66
CA GLY A 314 -2.67 6.11 -4.81
C GLY A 314 -4.04 6.72 -4.63
N ASP A 315 -5.04 6.15 -5.28
CA ASP A 315 -6.38 6.69 -5.41
C ASP A 315 -7.42 5.61 -5.10
N ASP A 316 -8.32 5.87 -4.15
CA ASP A 316 -9.44 4.99 -3.77
C ASP A 316 -9.05 3.53 -3.43
N ASN A 317 -7.91 3.31 -2.77
CA ASN A 317 -7.55 1.97 -2.30
C ASN A 317 -8.10 1.69 -0.89
N GLU A 318 -8.55 0.45 -0.64
CA GLU A 318 -9.15 0.03 0.62
C GLU A 318 -8.47 -1.21 1.20
N ILE A 319 -8.12 -1.16 2.48
CA ILE A 319 -7.69 -2.33 3.25
C ILE A 319 -8.62 -2.54 4.46
N SER A 320 -9.22 -3.72 4.55
CA SER A 320 -9.97 -4.14 5.74
C SER A 320 -9.42 -5.37 6.46
N GLY A 321 -8.52 -6.15 5.84
CA GLY A 321 -7.83 -7.26 6.49
C GLY A 321 -6.64 -6.83 7.35
N ASP A 322 -6.28 -7.63 8.36
CA ASP A 322 -5.15 -7.37 9.25
C ASP A 322 -3.81 -7.73 8.59
N TYR A 323 -2.75 -6.99 8.88
CA TYR A 323 -1.41 -7.17 8.29
C TYR A 323 -1.39 -7.11 6.76
N ALA A 324 -2.40 -6.48 6.15
CA ALA A 324 -2.57 -6.40 4.72
C ALA A 324 -1.83 -5.20 4.14
N VAL A 325 -1.43 -5.32 2.87
CA VAL A 325 -0.69 -4.28 2.16
C VAL A 325 -1.29 -4.01 0.78
N ILE A 326 -1.37 -2.72 0.44
CA ILE A 326 -1.53 -2.25 -0.93
C ILE A 326 -0.36 -1.31 -1.23
N GLY A 327 0.48 -1.64 -2.22
CA GLY A 327 1.63 -0.80 -2.57
C GLY A 327 1.21 0.56 -3.14
N GLY A 328 0.15 0.58 -3.93
CA GLY A 328 -0.56 1.78 -4.39
C GLY A 328 -1.49 1.47 -5.56
N GLY A 329 -1.67 2.41 -6.49
CA GLY A 329 -2.54 2.22 -7.66
C GLY A 329 -3.93 2.83 -7.46
N ARG A 330 -4.93 2.32 -8.18
CA ARG A 330 -6.30 2.82 -8.19
C ARG A 330 -7.31 1.73 -7.83
N ASP A 331 -8.30 2.00 -6.99
CA ASP A 331 -9.45 1.12 -6.75
C ASP A 331 -9.09 -0.32 -6.33
N ASN A 332 -7.97 -0.51 -5.63
CA ASN A 332 -7.61 -1.85 -5.13
C ASN A 332 -8.24 -2.09 -3.77
N ASN A 333 -8.82 -3.28 -3.56
CA ASN A 333 -9.46 -3.67 -2.31
C ASN A 333 -8.81 -4.94 -1.74
N ASN A 334 -8.19 -4.82 -0.58
CA ASN A 334 -7.62 -5.94 0.15
C ASN A 334 -8.37 -6.16 1.47
N GLY A 335 -9.39 -7.01 1.41
CA GLY A 335 -10.21 -7.33 2.57
C GLY A 335 -9.68 -8.43 3.46
N GLN A 336 -8.46 -8.93 3.23
CA GLN A 336 -8.01 -10.21 3.79
C GLN A 336 -6.74 -10.14 4.60
N ASP A 337 -6.69 -10.94 5.67
CA ASP A 337 -5.52 -10.99 6.54
C ASP A 337 -4.30 -11.50 5.79
N TYR A 338 -3.17 -10.81 5.99
CA TYR A 338 -1.88 -11.08 5.34
C TYR A 338 -1.92 -11.01 3.80
N GLY A 339 -2.96 -10.39 3.23
CA GLY A 339 -3.08 -10.20 1.79
C GLY A 339 -2.09 -9.14 1.28
N VAL A 340 -1.58 -9.30 0.06
CA VAL A 340 -0.73 -8.28 -0.59
C VAL A 340 -1.23 -7.95 -1.99
N ILE A 341 -1.56 -6.69 -2.24
CA ILE A 341 -1.72 -6.13 -3.59
C ILE A 341 -0.53 -5.22 -3.88
N GLY A 342 0.34 -5.58 -4.81
CA GLY A 342 1.50 -4.75 -5.14
C GLY A 342 1.11 -3.40 -5.74
N GLY A 343 0.03 -3.36 -6.51
CA GLY A 343 -0.63 -2.15 -6.99
C GLY A 343 -1.53 -2.44 -8.19
N GLY A 344 -1.57 -1.54 -9.17
CA GLY A 344 -2.41 -1.70 -10.36
C GLY A 344 -3.79 -1.07 -10.18
N GLU A 345 -4.79 -1.62 -10.86
CA GLU A 345 -6.14 -1.05 -10.93
C GLU A 345 -7.21 -2.13 -10.69
N ASP A 346 -8.21 -1.84 -9.87
CA ASP A 346 -9.38 -2.73 -9.65
C ASP A 346 -9.02 -4.15 -9.16
N ASN A 347 -7.91 -4.34 -8.45
CA ASN A 347 -7.57 -5.67 -7.92
C ASN A 347 -8.24 -5.90 -6.57
N VAL A 348 -8.82 -7.09 -6.38
CA VAL A 348 -9.66 -7.41 -5.22
C VAL A 348 -9.22 -8.70 -4.54
N MET A 349 -9.19 -8.70 -3.21
CA MET A 349 -9.10 -9.90 -2.39
C MET A 349 -10.21 -9.90 -1.33
N SER A 350 -11.16 -10.83 -1.43
CA SER A 350 -12.42 -10.75 -0.69
C SER A 350 -12.62 -11.77 0.43
N THR A 351 -12.01 -12.98 0.36
CA THR A 351 -12.19 -14.04 1.38
C THR A 351 -10.98 -14.97 1.61
N GLY A 352 -9.90 -14.83 0.83
CA GLY A 352 -8.72 -15.71 0.91
C GLY A 352 -7.55 -15.08 1.68
N THR A 353 -7.11 -15.71 2.77
CA THR A 353 -5.97 -15.20 3.58
C THR A 353 -4.63 -15.59 2.96
N HIS A 354 -3.57 -14.83 3.28
CA HIS A 354 -2.20 -15.10 2.82
C HIS A 354 -2.04 -15.16 1.29
N SER A 355 -2.91 -14.48 0.56
CA SER A 355 -2.90 -14.43 -0.89
C SER A 355 -2.19 -13.18 -1.40
N SER A 356 -1.77 -13.19 -2.67
CA SER A 356 -1.11 -12.03 -3.26
C SER A 356 -1.46 -11.80 -4.73
N ILE A 357 -1.63 -10.52 -5.07
CA ILE A 357 -1.75 -10.01 -6.42
C ILE A 357 -0.58 -9.05 -6.63
N THR A 358 0.38 -9.36 -7.49
CA THR A 358 1.52 -8.45 -7.69
C THR A 358 1.11 -7.13 -8.34
N GLY A 359 0.07 -7.16 -9.20
CA GLY A 359 -0.53 -5.99 -9.82
C GLY A 359 -1.44 -6.36 -10.99
N GLY A 360 -1.53 -5.49 -11.99
CA GLY A 360 -2.40 -5.70 -13.16
C GLY A 360 -3.74 -4.97 -13.03
N ASN A 361 -4.72 -5.39 -13.83
CA ASN A 361 -6.05 -4.78 -13.85
C ASN A 361 -7.16 -5.81 -13.63
N ASN A 362 -8.08 -5.53 -12.71
CA ASN A 362 -9.28 -6.35 -12.45
C ASN A 362 -8.95 -7.83 -12.15
N ASN A 363 -7.99 -8.08 -11.26
CA ASN A 363 -7.69 -9.44 -10.79
C ASN A 363 -8.36 -9.68 -9.44
N ASN A 364 -8.89 -10.89 -9.24
CA ASN A 364 -9.65 -11.23 -8.04
C ASN A 364 -9.17 -12.54 -7.40
N ILE A 365 -8.95 -12.55 -6.09
CA ILE A 365 -8.67 -13.77 -5.32
C ILE A 365 -9.67 -13.92 -4.18
N THR A 366 -10.34 -15.06 -4.13
CA THR A 366 -11.22 -15.46 -3.02
C THR A 366 -10.70 -16.68 -2.25
N GLY A 367 -9.76 -17.45 -2.83
CA GLY A 367 -9.11 -18.60 -2.17
C GLY A 367 -7.85 -18.23 -1.39
N SER A 368 -7.55 -18.99 -0.34
CA SER A 368 -6.39 -18.77 0.53
C SER A 368 -5.09 -19.26 -0.11
N TYR A 369 -3.96 -18.70 0.34
CA TYR A 369 -2.61 -19.07 -0.13
C TYR A 369 -2.44 -19.04 -1.66
N SER A 370 -3.17 -18.14 -2.32
CA SER A 370 -3.25 -18.08 -3.77
C SER A 370 -2.49 -16.89 -4.34
N PHE A 371 -2.12 -16.99 -5.61
CA PHE A 371 -1.23 -16.02 -6.25
C PHE A 371 -1.69 -15.62 -7.64
N ILE A 372 -1.83 -14.31 -7.87
CA ILE A 372 -1.92 -13.74 -9.22
C ILE A 372 -0.68 -12.87 -9.47
N GLY A 373 0.16 -13.30 -10.42
CA GLY A 373 1.38 -12.58 -10.77
C GLY A 373 1.13 -11.25 -11.49
N GLY A 374 -0.03 -11.10 -12.13
CA GLY A 374 -0.46 -9.88 -12.80
C GLY A 374 -1.48 -10.16 -13.90
N GLY A 375 -1.47 -9.35 -14.95
CA GLY A 375 -2.36 -9.52 -16.09
C GLY A 375 -3.72 -8.83 -15.91
N GLN A 376 -4.72 -9.30 -16.64
CA GLN A 376 -6.04 -8.67 -16.67
C GLN A 376 -7.19 -9.68 -16.51
N ASN A 377 -8.21 -9.34 -15.70
CA ASN A 377 -9.44 -10.14 -15.57
C ASN A 377 -9.18 -11.59 -15.09
N ASN A 378 -8.15 -11.83 -14.28
CA ASN A 378 -7.89 -13.16 -13.75
C ASN A 378 -8.63 -13.36 -12.42
N THR A 379 -9.10 -14.59 -12.17
CA THR A 379 -9.84 -14.91 -10.94
C THR A 379 -9.36 -16.23 -10.36
N ILE A 380 -9.07 -16.25 -9.06
CA ILE A 380 -8.81 -17.48 -8.29
C ILE A 380 -9.86 -17.61 -7.21
N GLY A 381 -10.72 -18.62 -7.36
CA GLY A 381 -11.76 -19.02 -6.42
C GLY A 381 -11.41 -20.23 -5.54
N SER A 382 -10.22 -20.81 -5.71
CA SER A 382 -9.75 -22.03 -5.03
C SER A 382 -8.50 -21.77 -4.18
N ASP A 383 -8.22 -22.67 -3.23
CA ASP A 383 -7.06 -22.54 -2.36
C ASP A 383 -5.77 -23.05 -3.04
N TYR A 384 -4.62 -22.49 -2.63
CA TYR A 384 -3.29 -22.91 -3.10
C TYR A 384 -3.10 -22.82 -4.63
N ALA A 385 -3.85 -21.96 -5.31
CA ALA A 385 -3.85 -21.86 -6.76
C ALA A 385 -3.01 -20.68 -7.25
N ALA A 386 -2.50 -20.78 -8.47
CA ALA A 386 -1.61 -19.78 -9.04
C ALA A 386 -1.94 -19.44 -10.50
N ILE A 387 -2.05 -18.15 -10.79
CA ILE A 387 -2.09 -17.59 -12.14
C ILE A 387 -0.90 -16.63 -12.27
N PRO A 388 0.19 -16.99 -12.96
CA PRO A 388 1.38 -16.13 -13.04
C PRO A 388 1.15 -14.85 -13.84
N GLY A 389 0.07 -14.76 -14.61
CA GLY A 389 -0.30 -13.62 -15.44
C GLY A 389 -1.30 -14.03 -16.53
N GLY A 390 -1.32 -13.29 -17.65
CA GLY A 390 -2.23 -13.56 -18.76
C GLY A 390 -3.55 -12.80 -18.64
N GLN A 391 -4.57 -13.25 -19.36
CA GLN A 391 -5.86 -12.57 -19.44
C GLN A 391 -7.03 -13.54 -19.32
N ALA A 392 -8.06 -13.16 -18.55
CA ALA A 392 -9.32 -13.88 -18.46
C ALA A 392 -9.18 -15.38 -18.07
N MET A 393 -8.24 -15.71 -17.17
CA MET A 393 -8.11 -17.05 -16.58
C MET A 393 -8.89 -17.12 -15.27
N THR A 394 -9.75 -18.12 -15.13
CA THR A 394 -10.47 -18.43 -13.88
C THR A 394 -10.07 -19.81 -13.37
N LEU A 395 -9.47 -19.87 -12.18
CA LEU A 395 -9.35 -21.09 -11.39
C LEU A 395 -10.51 -21.09 -10.40
N ALA A 396 -11.62 -21.72 -10.77
CA ALA A 396 -12.88 -21.65 -10.02
C ALA A 396 -12.80 -22.43 -8.70
N SER A 397 -13.82 -22.28 -7.85
CA SER A 397 -13.98 -23.09 -6.63
C SER A 397 -13.84 -24.59 -6.95
N GLY A 398 -12.98 -25.29 -6.20
CA GLY A 398 -12.65 -26.71 -6.43
C GLY A 398 -11.41 -26.95 -7.30
N ALA A 399 -10.83 -25.92 -7.90
CA ALA A 399 -9.54 -26.00 -8.60
C ALA A 399 -8.34 -25.90 -7.62
N ASP A 400 -8.44 -26.50 -6.43
CA ASP A 400 -7.42 -26.37 -5.38
C ASP A 400 -6.07 -26.90 -5.87
N GLY A 401 -4.98 -26.18 -5.55
CA GLY A 401 -3.62 -26.55 -5.96
C GLY A 401 -3.36 -26.44 -7.46
N SER A 402 -4.17 -25.70 -8.22
CA SER A 402 -4.04 -25.60 -9.68
C SER A 402 -3.14 -24.44 -10.13
N PHE A 403 -2.52 -24.62 -11.30
CA PHE A 403 -1.75 -23.61 -12.01
C PHE A 403 -2.41 -23.31 -13.35
N GLY A 404 -2.62 -22.02 -13.65
CA GLY A 404 -3.34 -21.60 -14.85
C GLY A 404 -2.73 -20.39 -15.54
N PHE A 405 -2.54 -20.46 -16.86
CA PHE A 405 -2.15 -19.31 -17.68
C PHE A 405 -3.03 -19.24 -18.93
N ASN A 406 -3.47 -18.05 -19.32
CA ASN A 406 -4.21 -17.82 -20.55
C ASN A 406 -3.60 -16.66 -21.36
N GLY A 407 -3.08 -16.98 -22.54
CA GLY A 407 -2.36 -16.04 -23.39
C GLY A 407 -3.23 -15.07 -24.20
N LYS A 408 -4.56 -15.23 -24.19
CA LYS A 408 -5.49 -14.38 -24.94
C LYS A 408 -6.72 -14.04 -24.10
N ASN A 409 -7.40 -12.94 -24.43
CA ASN A 409 -8.63 -12.48 -23.76
C ASN A 409 -9.88 -13.35 -24.04
N SER A 410 -9.71 -14.62 -24.40
CA SER A 410 -10.82 -15.58 -24.51
C SER A 410 -10.95 -16.28 -23.18
N ALA A 411 -12.03 -15.97 -22.44
CA ALA A 411 -12.21 -16.45 -21.07
C ALA A 411 -12.08 -17.98 -20.97
N MET A 412 -11.29 -18.44 -20.01
CA MET A 412 -11.11 -19.85 -19.70
C MET A 412 -11.33 -20.09 -18.21
N SER A 413 -12.10 -21.12 -17.88
CA SER A 413 -12.39 -21.51 -16.49
C SER A 413 -12.02 -22.98 -16.26
N VAL A 414 -11.35 -23.24 -15.14
CA VAL A 414 -10.94 -24.59 -14.69
C VAL A 414 -11.52 -24.80 -13.29
N SER A 415 -12.18 -25.93 -13.08
CA SER A 415 -12.78 -26.30 -11.79
C SER A 415 -12.22 -27.60 -11.22
N ALA A 416 -11.30 -28.26 -11.93
CA ALA A 416 -10.67 -29.50 -11.49
C ALA A 416 -9.45 -29.21 -10.62
N ALA A 417 -9.37 -29.84 -9.45
CA ALA A 417 -8.23 -29.72 -8.54
C ALA A 417 -6.93 -30.25 -9.17
N ALA A 418 -5.79 -29.76 -8.69
CA ALA A 418 -4.44 -30.14 -9.10
C ALA A 418 -4.21 -30.09 -10.62
N SER A 419 -4.82 -29.12 -11.30
CA SER A 419 -4.71 -28.97 -12.75
C SER A 419 -3.52 -28.08 -13.13
N PHE A 420 -2.80 -28.44 -14.20
CA PHE A 420 -1.82 -27.57 -14.85
C PHE A 420 -2.33 -27.17 -16.24
N VAL A 421 -2.62 -25.89 -16.45
CA VAL A 421 -3.30 -25.42 -17.66
C VAL A 421 -2.53 -24.27 -18.31
N ILE A 422 -2.15 -24.47 -19.57
CA ILE A 422 -1.62 -23.45 -20.46
C ILE A 422 -2.62 -23.29 -21.61
N ALA A 423 -3.34 -22.17 -21.61
CA ALA A 423 -4.41 -21.88 -22.54
C ALA A 423 -3.98 -20.83 -23.55
N ASN A 424 -4.38 -21.03 -24.81
CA ASN A 424 -4.14 -20.08 -25.91
C ASN A 424 -2.67 -19.65 -26.04
N ALA A 425 -1.75 -20.56 -25.71
CA ALA A 425 -0.31 -20.34 -25.73
C ALA A 425 0.39 -21.67 -26.04
N ASP A 426 1.54 -21.58 -26.71
CA ASP A 426 2.38 -22.73 -26.99
C ASP A 426 3.26 -23.05 -25.78
N LEU A 427 3.34 -24.33 -25.39
CA LEU A 427 4.31 -24.79 -24.38
C LEU A 427 5.60 -25.22 -25.06
N TRP A 428 6.65 -24.42 -24.91
CA TRP A 428 7.97 -24.73 -25.46
C TRP A 428 8.84 -25.37 -24.39
N LEU A 429 9.34 -26.59 -24.66
CA LEU A 429 10.40 -27.24 -23.89
C LEU A 429 11.70 -27.13 -24.68
N ALA A 430 12.49 -26.08 -24.41
CA ALA A 430 13.69 -25.76 -25.18
C ALA A 430 14.97 -26.41 -24.61
N ASN A 431 15.94 -26.68 -25.49
CA ASN A 431 17.27 -27.15 -25.15
C ASN A 431 18.31 -26.30 -25.88
N ASN A 432 19.15 -25.57 -25.13
CA ASN A 432 20.15 -24.66 -25.68
C ASN A 432 21.57 -24.91 -25.16
N ASP A 433 21.82 -26.04 -24.48
CA ASP A 433 23.10 -26.35 -23.84
C ASP A 433 23.78 -27.61 -24.41
N GLY A 434 23.23 -28.17 -25.49
CA GLY A 434 23.77 -29.37 -26.14
C GLY A 434 23.55 -30.68 -25.36
N THR A 435 22.87 -30.64 -24.21
CA THR A 435 22.58 -31.83 -23.40
C THR A 435 21.14 -32.27 -23.62
N GLN A 436 20.89 -33.54 -23.96
CA GLN A 436 19.52 -34.01 -24.18
C GLN A 436 18.62 -33.77 -22.96
N ARG A 437 17.43 -33.23 -23.21
CA ARG A 437 16.39 -32.97 -22.21
C ARG A 437 15.14 -33.82 -22.50
N GLN A 438 14.34 -34.05 -21.48
CA GLN A 438 13.18 -34.92 -21.56
C GLN A 438 12.06 -34.45 -20.63
N LEU A 439 10.81 -34.64 -21.07
CA LEU A 439 9.62 -34.56 -20.21
C LEU A 439 9.41 -35.94 -19.58
N ARG A 440 9.39 -36.03 -18.25
CA ARG A 440 9.28 -37.30 -17.50
C ARG A 440 7.95 -37.42 -16.78
N PHE A 441 7.37 -38.62 -16.81
CA PHE A 441 6.15 -39.04 -16.12
C PHE A 441 6.52 -40.17 -15.16
N TYR A 442 6.69 -39.82 -13.88
CA TYR A 442 7.10 -40.78 -12.85
C TYR A 442 5.95 -41.69 -12.43
N GLU A 443 6.28 -42.89 -11.97
CA GLU A 443 5.33 -43.76 -11.27
C GLU A 443 4.88 -43.14 -9.93
N SER A 444 3.78 -43.66 -9.38
CA SER A 444 3.24 -43.16 -8.11
C SER A 444 4.27 -43.24 -6.98
N TYR A 445 4.50 -42.12 -6.30
CA TYR A 445 5.44 -42.01 -5.18
C TYR A 445 4.73 -41.39 -3.97
N GLY A 446 4.56 -42.16 -2.89
CA GLY A 446 3.72 -41.80 -1.74
C GLY A 446 4.45 -41.49 -0.43
N SER A 447 5.77 -41.26 -0.45
CA SER A 447 6.56 -41.01 0.75
C SER A 447 7.04 -39.57 0.86
N THR A 448 7.11 -39.04 2.08
CA THR A 448 7.67 -37.72 2.40
C THR A 448 9.19 -37.70 2.23
N GLY A 449 9.76 -36.67 1.61
CA GLY A 449 11.21 -36.51 1.46
C GLY A 449 11.61 -35.94 0.09
N SER A 450 12.90 -35.99 -0.23
CA SER A 450 13.43 -35.51 -1.52
C SER A 450 12.91 -36.38 -2.68
N PHE A 451 12.15 -35.75 -3.58
CA PHE A 451 11.70 -36.35 -4.82
C PHE A 451 12.64 -35.99 -5.97
N PRO A 452 13.04 -36.93 -6.87
CA PRO A 452 12.80 -38.37 -6.84
C PRO A 452 14.03 -39.18 -6.36
N GLY A 453 13.88 -40.03 -5.33
CA GLY A 453 14.99 -40.83 -4.78
C GLY A 453 15.23 -42.19 -5.46
N VAL A 454 14.17 -42.89 -5.92
CA VAL A 454 14.23 -44.22 -6.57
C VAL A 454 13.06 -44.49 -7.55
N ALA A 455 12.28 -43.47 -7.93
CA ALA A 455 11.07 -43.67 -8.74
C ALA A 455 11.38 -43.86 -10.24
N ASN A 456 10.77 -44.87 -10.85
CA ASN A 456 10.80 -45.09 -12.31
C ASN A 456 9.94 -44.06 -13.05
N TYR A 457 10.19 -43.86 -14.35
CA TYR A 457 9.42 -42.94 -15.19
C TYR A 457 9.33 -43.40 -16.64
N VAL A 458 8.30 -42.93 -17.34
CA VAL A 458 8.20 -42.90 -18.81
C VAL A 458 8.55 -41.49 -19.28
N ALA A 459 9.25 -41.32 -20.40
CA ALA A 459 9.66 -39.99 -20.86
C ALA A 459 9.51 -39.75 -22.36
N LEU A 460 9.34 -38.48 -22.71
CA LEU A 460 9.49 -37.97 -24.07
C LEU A 460 10.85 -37.27 -24.15
N GLN A 461 11.80 -37.88 -24.85
CA GLN A 461 13.15 -37.38 -25.01
C GLN A 461 13.45 -37.09 -26.48
N ALA A 462 13.97 -35.89 -26.77
CA ALA A 462 14.41 -35.56 -28.10
C ALA A 462 15.70 -36.34 -28.46
N PRO A 463 15.84 -36.83 -29.71
CA PRO A 463 17.06 -37.48 -30.17
C PRO A 463 18.25 -36.51 -30.20
N SER A 464 19.47 -37.04 -30.28
CA SER A 464 20.72 -36.25 -30.22
C SER A 464 20.92 -35.32 -31.41
N SER A 465 20.29 -35.61 -32.55
CA SER A 465 20.27 -34.76 -33.73
C SER A 465 18.97 -34.97 -34.51
N MET A 466 18.49 -33.89 -35.16
CA MET A 466 17.36 -33.90 -36.07
C MET A 466 17.68 -33.01 -37.28
N SER A 467 17.32 -33.44 -38.49
CA SER A 467 17.54 -32.67 -39.73
C SER A 467 16.35 -31.79 -40.13
N ALA A 468 15.19 -31.99 -39.50
CA ALA A 468 13.97 -31.22 -39.68
C ALA A 468 13.11 -31.28 -38.40
N ASN A 469 12.05 -30.45 -38.33
CA ASN A 469 11.04 -30.55 -37.27
C ASN A 469 10.28 -31.86 -37.41
N ASN A 470 9.97 -32.53 -36.29
CA ASN A 470 9.07 -33.69 -36.28
C ASN A 470 7.71 -33.27 -35.69
N THR A 471 6.71 -33.07 -36.54
CA THR A 471 5.37 -32.63 -36.11
C THR A 471 4.39 -33.79 -36.10
N TYR A 472 3.77 -34.09 -34.95
CA TYR A 472 2.76 -35.15 -34.84
C TYR A 472 1.39 -34.56 -34.51
N THR A 473 0.40 -34.80 -35.37
CA THR A 473 -1.00 -34.37 -35.15
C THR A 473 -1.79 -35.53 -34.55
N LEU A 474 -2.44 -35.33 -33.42
CA LEU A 474 -3.26 -36.36 -32.75
C LEU A 474 -4.59 -36.61 -33.50
N PRO A 475 -5.15 -37.83 -33.41
CA PRO A 475 -6.47 -38.12 -33.94
C PRO A 475 -7.56 -37.37 -33.16
N SER A 476 -8.67 -37.05 -33.84
CA SER A 476 -9.79 -36.27 -33.29
C SER A 476 -10.70 -37.02 -32.32
N SER A 477 -10.44 -38.30 -32.08
CA SER A 477 -11.25 -39.15 -31.19
C SER A 477 -10.38 -40.15 -30.44
N ILE A 478 -10.90 -40.70 -29.35
CA ILE A 478 -10.27 -41.79 -28.61
C ILE A 478 -10.37 -43.12 -29.39
N GLY A 479 -9.37 -43.97 -29.25
CA GLY A 479 -9.34 -45.30 -29.84
C GLY A 479 -10.30 -46.26 -29.15
N LYS A 480 -10.70 -47.29 -29.87
CA LYS A 480 -11.49 -48.40 -29.34
C LYS A 480 -10.57 -49.45 -28.70
N THR A 481 -11.13 -50.29 -27.83
CA THR A 481 -10.43 -51.45 -27.27
C THR A 481 -9.79 -52.29 -28.37
N GLY A 482 -8.49 -52.61 -28.23
CA GLY A 482 -7.71 -53.36 -29.21
C GLY A 482 -7.04 -52.49 -30.30
N GLN A 483 -7.22 -51.18 -30.26
CA GLN A 483 -6.52 -50.25 -31.14
C GLN A 483 -5.27 -49.64 -30.50
N VAL A 484 -4.26 -49.35 -31.32
CA VAL A 484 -3.02 -48.64 -30.95
C VAL A 484 -2.88 -47.38 -31.80
N LEU A 485 -2.14 -46.41 -31.28
CA LEU A 485 -1.83 -45.18 -32.00
C LEU A 485 -0.65 -45.44 -32.97
N SER A 486 -0.87 -45.28 -34.27
CA SER A 486 0.13 -45.45 -35.33
C SER A 486 0.27 -44.20 -36.19
N ILE A 487 1.35 -44.09 -36.96
CA ILE A 487 1.48 -43.05 -37.99
C ILE A 487 0.57 -43.41 -39.17
N ALA A 488 -0.30 -42.48 -39.56
CA ALA A 488 -1.19 -42.64 -40.70
C ALA A 488 -0.41 -42.68 -42.03
N SER A 489 -1.01 -43.30 -43.06
CA SER A 489 -0.46 -43.27 -44.42
C SER A 489 -0.30 -41.83 -44.92
N GLY A 490 0.83 -41.49 -45.54
CA GLY A 490 1.09 -40.15 -46.09
C GLY A 490 1.91 -39.22 -45.18
N ALA A 491 2.62 -39.77 -44.18
CA ALA A 491 3.63 -39.01 -43.44
C ALA A 491 4.73 -38.44 -44.35
N THR A 492 5.25 -37.28 -43.96
CA THR A 492 6.36 -36.59 -44.62
C THR A 492 7.62 -36.67 -43.75
N SER A 493 8.75 -36.16 -44.24
CA SER A 493 9.99 -36.08 -43.46
C SER A 493 9.91 -35.12 -42.26
N SER A 494 8.88 -34.29 -42.15
CA SER A 494 8.74 -33.29 -41.08
C SER A 494 7.37 -33.28 -40.36
N SER A 495 6.41 -34.08 -40.82
CA SER A 495 5.09 -34.14 -40.20
C SER A 495 4.38 -35.47 -40.45
N ALA A 496 3.63 -35.91 -39.45
CA ALA A 496 2.80 -37.10 -39.48
C ALA A 496 1.48 -36.83 -38.73
N THR A 497 0.39 -37.43 -39.21
CA THR A 497 -0.86 -37.54 -38.43
C THR A 497 -0.88 -38.91 -37.77
N LEU A 498 -1.28 -38.98 -36.51
CA LEU A 498 -1.45 -40.21 -35.77
C LEU A 498 -2.89 -40.70 -35.91
N GLU A 499 -3.09 -42.01 -36.02
CA GLU A 499 -4.39 -42.66 -36.18
C GLU A 499 -4.53 -43.89 -35.26
N TRP A 500 -5.77 -44.24 -34.92
CA TRP A 500 -6.05 -45.48 -34.17
C TRP A 500 -6.20 -46.65 -35.14
N THR A 501 -5.24 -47.57 -35.13
CA THR A 501 -5.29 -48.80 -35.93
C THR A 501 -5.57 -50.01 -35.04
N THR A 502 -6.38 -50.95 -35.52
CA THR A 502 -6.58 -52.22 -34.83
C THR A 502 -5.29 -53.03 -34.94
N VAL A 503 -4.80 -53.56 -33.83
CA VAL A 503 -3.70 -54.52 -33.89
C VAL A 503 -4.23 -55.78 -34.58
N VAL A 504 -3.96 -55.89 -35.87
CA VAL A 504 -4.21 -57.13 -36.60
C VAL A 504 -3.09 -58.08 -36.19
N ASN A 505 -3.32 -58.86 -35.15
CA ASN A 505 -2.56 -60.09 -34.96
C ASN A 505 -2.95 -61.01 -36.12
N SER A 506 -2.23 -60.89 -37.23
CA SER A 506 -2.36 -61.77 -38.39
C SER A 506 -1.86 -63.15 -37.99
N VAL A 507 -2.71 -63.92 -37.31
CA VAL A 507 -2.41 -65.29 -36.95
C VAL A 507 -2.54 -66.15 -38.21
N VAL A 508 -1.46 -66.29 -38.98
CA VAL A 508 -1.39 -67.31 -40.04
C VAL A 508 -1.10 -68.65 -39.34
N ASN A 509 -2.16 -69.36 -38.95
CA ASN A 509 -2.05 -70.58 -38.14
C ASN A 509 -1.54 -71.80 -38.92
N THR A 510 -1.48 -71.80 -40.25
CA THR A 510 -1.03 -72.98 -41.00
C THR A 510 -0.65 -72.64 -42.44
N VAL A 511 0.54 -73.06 -42.87
CA VAL A 511 0.88 -73.22 -44.29
C VAL A 511 0.87 -74.73 -44.56
N ASN A 512 -0.13 -75.21 -45.30
CA ASN A 512 -0.16 -76.61 -45.72
C ASN A 512 0.74 -76.77 -46.95
N VAL A 513 1.83 -77.52 -46.79
CA VAL A 513 2.68 -77.94 -47.90
C VAL A 513 2.38 -79.41 -48.17
N THR A 514 1.77 -79.69 -49.31
CA THR A 514 1.55 -81.06 -49.79
C THR A 514 2.67 -81.38 -50.78
N ALA A 515 3.48 -82.38 -50.48
CA ALA A 515 4.49 -82.89 -51.40
C ALA A 515 4.16 -84.36 -51.66
N ASP A 516 3.74 -84.66 -52.89
CA ASP A 516 3.50 -86.05 -53.30
C ASP A 516 4.85 -86.78 -53.35
N ASP A 517 5.00 -87.76 -52.46
CA ASP A 517 6.11 -88.74 -52.39
C ASP A 517 7.56 -88.19 -52.40
N GLN A 518 7.79 -86.95 -51.95
CA GLN A 518 9.15 -86.41 -51.75
C GLN A 518 9.52 -86.27 -50.26
N ALA A 519 10.74 -86.65 -49.91
CA ALA A 519 11.30 -86.39 -48.58
C ALA A 519 11.71 -84.92 -48.44
N ILE A 520 10.92 -84.12 -47.72
CA ILE A 520 11.33 -82.77 -47.29
C ILE A 520 12.48 -82.93 -46.29
N THR A 521 13.71 -82.57 -46.68
CA THR A 521 14.90 -82.77 -45.84
C THR A 521 15.19 -81.61 -44.88
N ALA A 522 14.75 -80.39 -45.23
CA ALA A 522 14.78 -79.22 -44.35
C ALA A 522 13.78 -78.14 -44.78
N ALA A 523 13.19 -77.47 -43.79
CA ALA A 523 12.48 -76.20 -43.96
C ALA A 523 13.18 -75.11 -43.13
N GLN A 524 13.41 -73.95 -43.75
CA GLN A 524 14.08 -72.80 -43.11
C GLN A 524 13.23 -71.54 -43.24
N LEU A 525 13.23 -70.72 -42.19
CA LEU A 525 12.57 -69.42 -42.08
C LEU A 525 13.67 -68.47 -41.63
N ASP A 526 14.03 -67.52 -42.50
CA ASP A 526 15.12 -66.56 -42.27
C ASP A 526 16.42 -67.19 -41.74
N GLY A 527 16.83 -68.30 -42.34
CA GLY A 527 18.10 -68.96 -42.05
C GLY A 527 18.12 -69.82 -40.78
N ILE A 528 17.04 -69.86 -40.00
CA ILE A 528 16.88 -70.79 -38.88
C ILE A 528 16.30 -72.10 -39.41
N THR A 529 16.94 -73.24 -39.09
CA THR A 529 16.44 -74.57 -39.44
C THR A 529 15.64 -75.13 -38.27
N PHE A 530 14.32 -75.25 -38.38
CA PHE A 530 13.47 -75.78 -37.29
C PHE A 530 13.03 -77.23 -37.52
N LEU A 531 13.39 -77.85 -38.65
CA LEU A 531 13.15 -79.26 -38.86
C LEU A 531 14.23 -79.90 -39.74
N ARG A 532 14.90 -80.93 -39.23
CA ARG A 532 15.83 -81.79 -39.98
C ARG A 532 15.24 -83.21 -39.93
N LEU A 533 14.72 -83.71 -41.04
CA LEU A 533 14.09 -85.04 -41.09
C LEU A 533 15.04 -86.04 -41.76
N SER A 534 15.32 -87.16 -41.09
CA SER A 534 16.13 -88.25 -41.65
C SER A 534 15.32 -89.08 -42.66
N SER A 535 16.01 -89.53 -43.71
CA SER A 535 15.48 -90.04 -44.97
C SER A 535 14.95 -91.49 -44.94
N ASN A 536 14.20 -91.91 -43.92
CA ASN A 536 13.78 -93.31 -43.81
C ASN A 536 12.25 -93.50 -43.93
N ASN A 537 11.82 -93.77 -45.17
CA ASN A 537 10.61 -94.50 -45.62
C ASN A 537 9.38 -94.56 -44.68
N GLY A 538 8.45 -93.62 -44.84
CA GLY A 538 7.05 -93.77 -44.42
C GLY A 538 6.14 -92.72 -45.10
N PRO A 539 4.88 -93.07 -45.49
CA PRO A 539 4.07 -92.22 -46.35
C PRO A 539 3.31 -91.13 -45.58
N ALA A 540 2.77 -90.20 -46.39
CA ALA A 540 1.69 -89.24 -46.13
C ALA A 540 2.06 -87.85 -45.59
N ASN A 541 1.60 -86.84 -46.34
CA ASN A 541 1.23 -85.47 -45.98
C ASN A 541 1.66 -85.01 -44.57
N ARG A 542 2.60 -84.06 -44.51
CA ARG A 542 3.05 -83.48 -43.24
C ARG A 542 2.83 -81.97 -43.22
N THR A 543 2.02 -81.52 -42.27
CA THR A 543 1.79 -80.10 -42.00
C THR A 543 2.98 -79.50 -41.25
N VAL A 544 3.54 -78.41 -41.76
CA VAL A 544 4.53 -77.60 -41.04
C VAL A 544 3.79 -76.46 -40.36
N THR A 545 3.63 -76.57 -39.05
CA THR A 545 3.08 -75.48 -38.23
C THR A 545 4.21 -74.50 -37.91
N LEU A 546 4.14 -73.29 -38.43
CA LEU A 546 5.06 -72.23 -38.06
C LEU A 546 4.77 -71.83 -36.60
N ALA A 547 5.81 -71.74 -35.77
CA ALA A 547 5.64 -71.19 -34.43
C ALA A 547 5.29 -69.70 -34.54
N ASN A 548 4.40 -69.27 -33.64
CA ASN A 548 3.78 -67.95 -33.54
C ASN A 548 4.68 -66.77 -33.96
N GLY A 549 4.20 -65.90 -34.86
CA GLY A 549 4.83 -64.58 -35.14
C GLY A 549 5.55 -64.42 -36.49
N ALA A 550 4.88 -64.69 -37.62
CA ALA A 550 5.40 -64.29 -38.93
C ALA A 550 5.01 -62.83 -39.28
N TYR A 551 5.99 -62.01 -39.69
CA TYR A 551 5.84 -60.61 -40.13
C TYR A 551 6.35 -60.40 -41.57
N ASP A 552 6.09 -59.22 -42.15
CA ASP A 552 6.49 -58.87 -43.52
C ASP A 552 8.01 -59.04 -43.74
N GLY A 553 8.39 -59.71 -44.83
CA GLY A 553 9.81 -59.98 -45.19
C GLY A 553 10.37 -61.37 -44.87
N LEU A 554 9.62 -62.24 -44.17
CA LEU A 554 10.08 -63.62 -43.91
C LEU A 554 10.07 -64.50 -45.15
N ARG A 555 11.14 -65.29 -45.35
CA ARG A 555 11.26 -66.26 -46.44
C ARG A 555 11.13 -67.68 -45.93
N LEU A 556 10.11 -68.42 -46.38
CA LEU A 556 10.04 -69.87 -46.21
C LEU A 556 10.75 -70.53 -47.40
N ILE A 557 11.88 -71.18 -47.13
CA ILE A 557 12.66 -71.91 -48.13
C ILE A 557 12.44 -73.41 -47.92
N ILE A 558 11.88 -74.06 -48.95
CA ILE A 558 11.71 -75.51 -48.99
C ILE A 558 12.75 -76.07 -49.97
N ARG A 559 13.68 -76.89 -49.46
CA ARG A 559 14.67 -77.56 -50.30
C ARG A 559 14.20 -78.98 -50.65
N CYS A 560 14.15 -79.27 -51.95
CA CYS A 560 13.78 -80.59 -52.46
C CYS A 560 15.02 -81.45 -52.74
N VAL A 561 14.90 -82.76 -52.54
CA VAL A 561 15.88 -83.77 -52.97
C VAL A 561 15.18 -84.69 -53.95
N ALA A 562 15.52 -84.63 -55.25
CA ALA A 562 14.83 -85.39 -56.27
C ALA A 562 15.27 -86.86 -56.30
N THR A 563 14.34 -87.79 -56.16
CA THR A 563 14.49 -89.19 -56.61
C THR A 563 13.31 -89.60 -57.48
N GLY A 564 13.53 -89.71 -58.79
CA GLY A 564 12.54 -90.19 -59.78
C GLY A 564 11.79 -89.09 -60.54
N THR A 565 11.22 -89.46 -61.70
CA THR A 565 10.35 -88.60 -62.52
C THR A 565 8.97 -88.51 -61.90
N ASN A 566 8.69 -87.43 -61.17
CA ASN A 566 7.36 -86.84 -60.95
C ASN A 566 7.54 -85.43 -60.32
N GLY A 567 6.71 -84.47 -60.74
CA GLY A 567 6.76 -83.06 -60.32
C GLY A 567 5.94 -82.76 -59.06
N VAL A 568 6.16 -81.59 -58.47
CA VAL A 568 5.39 -81.10 -57.31
C VAL A 568 4.06 -80.49 -57.79
N GLU A 569 2.93 -81.04 -57.35
CA GLU A 569 1.60 -80.47 -57.57
C GLU A 569 1.15 -79.69 -56.32
N ILE A 570 0.97 -78.38 -56.46
CA ILE A 570 0.40 -77.53 -55.41
C ILE A 570 -1.12 -77.52 -55.61
N VAL A 571 -1.84 -78.35 -54.83
CA VAL A 571 -3.30 -78.46 -54.95
C VAL A 571 -3.99 -77.27 -54.27
N ASN A 572 -4.76 -76.51 -55.05
CA ASN A 572 -5.31 -75.20 -54.70
C ASN A 572 -6.64 -75.30 -53.92
N GLY A 573 -6.79 -74.46 -52.89
CA GLY A 573 -8.05 -74.13 -52.23
C GLY A 573 -8.72 -72.82 -52.70
N GLY A 574 -8.25 -72.19 -53.79
CA GLY A 574 -8.99 -71.12 -54.48
C GLY A 574 -8.22 -70.14 -55.36
N ASN A 575 -6.93 -69.80 -55.14
CA ASN A 575 -6.36 -68.58 -55.74
C ASN A 575 -4.94 -68.65 -56.35
N MET A 576 -4.37 -69.83 -56.64
CA MET A 576 -3.08 -69.90 -57.34
C MET A 576 -3.12 -70.91 -58.49
N ALA A 577 -2.81 -70.46 -59.71
CA ALA A 577 -2.71 -71.30 -60.91
C ALA A 577 -1.30 -71.17 -61.51
N MET A 578 -0.59 -72.28 -61.65
CA MET A 578 0.66 -72.36 -62.41
C MET A 578 0.36 -72.78 -63.85
N ASN A 579 0.92 -72.07 -64.83
CA ASN A 579 0.60 -72.24 -66.25
C ASN A 579 1.31 -73.44 -66.94
N ALA A 580 2.07 -74.27 -66.22
CA ALA A 580 2.67 -75.49 -66.75
C ALA A 580 3.20 -76.43 -65.64
N ASN A 581 3.30 -77.72 -65.95
CA ASN A 581 3.99 -78.73 -65.14
C ASN A 581 5.50 -78.44 -65.11
N VAL A 582 6.04 -77.99 -63.98
CA VAL A 582 7.48 -77.77 -63.78
C VAL A 582 8.07 -78.98 -63.06
N GLN A 583 9.04 -79.65 -63.69
CA GLN A 583 9.82 -80.72 -63.05
C GLN A 583 10.95 -80.09 -62.24
N LEU A 584 10.95 -80.29 -60.92
CA LEU A 584 11.99 -79.79 -60.03
C LEU A 584 13.16 -80.78 -59.94
N GLN A 585 14.39 -80.26 -59.94
CA GLN A 585 15.62 -81.04 -59.82
C GLN A 585 16.18 -80.98 -58.39
N ASN A 586 17.18 -81.82 -58.13
CA ASN A 586 17.86 -81.83 -56.84
C ASN A 586 18.51 -80.46 -56.57
N GLN A 587 18.27 -79.89 -55.39
CA GLN A 587 18.69 -78.54 -54.96
C GLN A 587 17.86 -77.35 -55.46
N ASP A 588 16.78 -77.58 -56.22
CA ASP A 588 15.84 -76.50 -56.51
C ASP A 588 15.18 -75.99 -55.23
N THR A 589 14.94 -74.67 -55.19
CA THR A 589 14.32 -74.00 -54.04
C THR A 589 13.03 -73.33 -54.46
N ILE A 590 11.98 -73.59 -53.68
CA ILE A 590 10.73 -72.85 -53.75
C ILE A 590 10.79 -71.81 -52.63
N THR A 591 10.75 -70.54 -53.01
CA THR A 591 10.66 -69.43 -52.06
C THR A 591 9.26 -68.83 -52.15
N LEU A 592 8.54 -68.86 -51.03
CA LEU A 592 7.28 -68.12 -50.89
C LEU A 592 7.62 -66.75 -50.31
N LEU A 593 7.32 -65.71 -51.07
CA LEU A 593 7.51 -64.31 -50.70
C LEU A 593 6.14 -63.73 -50.37
N TRP A 594 5.96 -63.35 -49.12
CA TRP A 594 4.77 -62.61 -48.70
C TRP A 594 5.00 -61.13 -48.99
N ASP A 595 4.15 -60.53 -49.81
CA ASP A 595 4.05 -59.08 -49.87
C ASP A 595 2.79 -58.64 -49.10
N SER A 596 2.84 -57.45 -48.52
CA SER A 596 1.76 -56.90 -47.70
C SER A 596 0.46 -56.59 -48.48
N THR A 597 0.36 -56.93 -49.76
CA THR A 597 -0.78 -56.61 -50.65
C THR A 597 -1.73 -57.79 -50.94
N GLN A 598 -1.84 -58.74 -50.00
CA GLN A 598 -2.65 -59.97 -50.12
C GLN A 598 -2.20 -60.93 -51.22
N SER A 599 -1.01 -60.74 -51.79
CA SER A 599 -0.45 -61.59 -52.84
C SER A 599 0.74 -62.38 -52.30
N VAL A 600 0.70 -63.71 -52.46
CA VAL A 600 1.86 -64.57 -52.21
C VAL A 600 2.56 -64.79 -53.55
N TRP A 601 3.81 -64.34 -53.65
CA TRP A 601 4.65 -64.59 -54.81
C TRP A 601 5.40 -65.91 -54.62
N ILE A 602 5.41 -66.75 -55.65
CA ILE A 602 6.27 -67.94 -55.70
C ILE A 602 7.45 -67.61 -56.59
N GLU A 603 8.66 -67.63 -56.03
CA GLU A 603 9.89 -67.56 -56.79
C GLU A 603 10.53 -68.96 -56.80
N LEU A 604 10.65 -69.53 -57.99
CA LEU A 604 11.33 -70.82 -58.22
C LEU A 604 12.76 -70.52 -58.66
N PHE A 605 13.73 -70.92 -57.84
CA PHE A 605 15.14 -70.77 -58.18
C PHE A 605 15.70 -72.12 -58.61
N ARG A 606 16.19 -72.19 -59.84
CA ARG A 606 16.88 -73.37 -60.36
C ARG A 606 18.38 -73.25 -60.05
N SER A 607 19.00 -74.35 -59.65
CA SER A 607 20.38 -74.32 -59.14
C SER A 607 21.46 -74.15 -60.22
N ASP A 608 21.11 -74.23 -61.52
CA ASP A 608 22.04 -74.24 -62.67
C ASP A 608 21.88 -73.05 -63.65
N ASN A 609 21.35 -71.90 -63.15
CA ASN A 609 20.78 -70.72 -63.84
C ASN A 609 19.28 -70.83 -64.08
#